data_AF-A0A925FBC4-F1
#
_entry.id   AF-A0A925FBC4-F1
#
_cell.length_a   1.000
_cell.length_b   1.000
_cell.length_c   1.000
_cell.angle_alpha   90.00
_cell.angle_beta   90.00
_cell.angle_gamma   90.00
#
_symmetry.space_group_name_H-M   'P 1'
#
loop_
_entity.id
_entity.type
_entity.pdbx_description
1 polymer ?
#
loop_
_entity_poly.entity_id
_entity_poly.type
_entity_poly.pdbx_seq_one_letter_code
_entity_poly.pdbx_strand_id
1 'polypeptide(L)'
;MKSERFSVANQLEPFVESLLDGPSAPLSRKQFLARTGLGLAAAGLVGGQVSAQAPNRPAVPLKPESPPAKNTNPAQPTDPIKLEEWKGATERKSAPTPTPQPPDQRVGYAVVGLGHLTLDELLPAFSQCKKSKLVALVSGDRDKALKVAKQYGVSEKNIYNYQNYDTLRDNPEVQVIYIVLPNGLHEEFTVRGAKAGKHILCEKPMANSSAEAQRMIDACKTANRKLM
;
A
#
# COMPACT_ATOMS: atom_id res chain seq x y z
N MET A 1 53.49 18.76 25.53
CA MET A 1 52.98 20.13 25.69
C MET A 1 52.00 20.40 24.55
N LYS A 2 50.72 20.67 24.91
CA LYS A 2 49.63 21.40 24.21
C LYS A 2 49.29 20.94 22.78
N SER A 3 48.20 20.22 22.48
CA SER A 3 46.76 20.60 22.53
C SER A 3 46.44 21.96 21.94
N GLU A 4 45.78 22.01 20.78
CA GLU A 4 44.71 22.99 20.51
C GLU A 4 43.86 22.59 19.31
N ARG A 5 42.56 22.40 19.60
CA ARG A 5 41.44 22.29 18.66
C ARG A 5 41.06 23.72 18.25
N PHE A 6 40.99 24.03 16.95
CA PHE A 6 40.35 25.25 16.43
C PHE A 6 39.80 24.91 15.03
N SER A 7 38.51 24.62 14.86
CA SER A 7 37.35 25.53 14.74
C SER A 7 36.86 25.52 13.29
N VAL A 8 36.07 24.49 12.95
CA VAL A 8 35.28 24.40 11.70
C VAL A 8 33.89 25.03 11.89
N ALA A 9 33.56 25.46 13.11
CA ALA A 9 32.23 25.95 13.48
C ALA A 9 31.94 27.39 13.01
N ASN A 10 32.94 28.16 12.54
CA ASN A 10 32.77 29.61 12.37
C ASN A 10 32.53 30.07 10.91
N GLN A 11 32.25 29.17 9.97
CA GLN A 11 32.03 29.52 8.56
C GLN A 11 30.63 29.19 8.02
N LEU A 12 29.75 28.57 8.82
CA LEU A 12 28.38 28.21 8.40
C LEU A 12 27.28 29.01 9.12
N GLU A 13 27.61 29.67 10.24
CA GLU A 13 26.68 30.47 11.05
C GLU A 13 25.97 31.61 10.27
N PRO A 14 26.64 32.42 9.41
CA PRO A 14 25.97 33.56 8.76
C PRO A 14 24.94 33.13 7.70
N PHE A 15 25.08 31.90 7.18
CA PHE A 15 24.18 31.39 6.14
C PHE A 15 22.89 30.81 6.75
N VAL A 16 23.01 30.16 7.91
CA VAL A 16 21.88 29.58 8.65
C VAL A 16 20.98 30.68 9.22
N GLU A 17 21.54 31.77 9.73
CA GLU A 17 20.75 32.92 10.23
C GLU A 17 19.95 33.61 9.10
N SER A 18 20.53 33.79 7.90
CA SER A 18 19.83 34.42 6.78
C SER A 18 18.64 33.61 6.23
N LEU A 19 18.62 32.29 6.50
CA LEU A 19 17.55 31.40 6.09
C LEU A 19 16.37 31.42 7.09
N LEU A 20 16.65 31.75 8.36
CA LEU A 20 15.71 31.69 9.47
C LEU A 20 15.06 33.04 9.80
N ASP A 21 15.70 34.19 9.50
CA ASP A 21 15.20 35.53 9.83
C ASP A 21 14.34 36.22 8.73
N GLY A 22 13.54 35.44 7.99
CA GLY A 22 12.52 35.99 7.09
C GLY A 22 11.16 36.18 7.77
N PRO A 23 10.34 37.18 7.41
CA PRO A 23 9.06 37.47 8.08
C PRO A 23 8.14 36.25 8.08
N SER A 24 7.48 36.02 9.22
CA SER A 24 6.66 34.84 9.56
C SER A 24 5.33 34.73 8.82
N ALA A 25 5.34 34.89 7.49
CA ALA A 25 4.20 34.65 6.61
C ALA A 25 4.46 33.42 5.72
N PRO A 26 3.44 32.60 5.39
CA PRO A 26 3.63 31.39 4.60
C PRO A 26 4.12 31.74 3.19
N LEU A 27 5.30 31.21 2.84
CA LEU A 27 5.92 31.41 1.52
C LEU A 27 5.08 30.75 0.43
N SER A 28 4.87 31.45 -0.69
CA SER A 28 4.21 30.86 -1.85
C SER A 28 5.08 29.79 -2.52
N ARG A 29 4.44 28.82 -3.18
CA ARG A 29 5.12 27.72 -3.91
C ARG A 29 6.17 28.22 -4.91
N LYS A 30 5.94 29.38 -5.54
CA LYS A 30 6.91 30.01 -6.46
C LYS A 30 8.16 30.53 -5.75
N GLN A 31 8.00 31.11 -4.55
CA GLN A 31 9.12 31.65 -3.77
C GLN A 31 9.98 30.53 -3.15
N PHE A 32 9.36 29.41 -2.76
CA PHE A 32 10.08 28.22 -2.30
C PHE A 32 10.99 27.65 -3.39
N LEU A 33 10.44 27.44 -4.59
CA LEU A 33 11.19 26.86 -5.72
C LEU A 33 12.39 27.71 -6.14
N ALA A 34 12.26 29.04 -6.12
CA ALA A 34 13.36 29.94 -6.44
C ALA A 34 14.51 29.87 -5.42
N ARG A 35 14.19 29.72 -4.12
CA ARG A 35 15.19 29.62 -3.05
C ARG A 35 15.90 28.25 -3.03
N THR A 36 15.18 27.16 -3.26
CA THR A 36 15.80 25.81 -3.32
C THR A 36 16.56 25.57 -4.63
N GLY A 37 16.17 26.22 -5.72
CA GLY A 37 16.85 26.11 -7.02
C GLY A 37 18.28 26.67 -6.99
N LEU A 38 18.53 27.76 -6.24
CA LEU A 38 19.88 28.30 -6.07
C LEU A 38 20.78 27.43 -5.16
N GLY A 39 20.22 26.70 -4.20
CA GLY A 39 20.98 25.86 -3.27
C GLY A 39 21.66 24.64 -3.91
N LEU A 40 21.06 24.08 -4.97
CA LEU A 40 21.64 22.93 -5.68
C LEU A 40 22.85 23.28 -6.55
N ALA A 41 23.04 24.55 -6.92
CA ALA A 41 24.18 24.96 -7.76
C ALA A 41 25.49 25.07 -6.95
N ALA A 42 25.42 25.26 -5.62
CA ALA A 42 26.60 25.51 -4.80
C ALA A 42 27.21 24.22 -4.17
N ALA A 43 26.46 23.13 -4.04
CA ALA A 43 26.95 21.88 -3.42
C ALA A 43 27.73 20.96 -4.38
N GLY A 44 27.93 21.36 -5.64
CA GLY A 44 28.51 20.52 -6.69
C GLY A 44 30.04 20.46 -6.75
N LEU A 45 30.78 21.19 -5.91
CA LEU A 45 32.24 21.36 -6.10
C LEU A 45 33.15 20.63 -5.11
N VAL A 46 32.64 19.98 -4.06
CA VAL A 46 33.53 19.26 -3.12
C VAL A 46 32.85 17.99 -2.58
N GLY A 47 33.10 16.82 -3.20
CA GLY A 47 32.70 15.54 -2.63
C GLY A 47 32.65 14.36 -3.60
N GLY A 48 33.77 13.64 -3.72
CA GLY A 48 33.95 12.23 -4.10
C GLY A 48 32.91 11.54 -5.00
N GLN A 49 33.34 11.19 -6.22
CA GLN A 49 32.63 10.26 -7.09
C GLN A 49 32.60 8.84 -6.49
N VAL A 50 31.45 8.41 -5.99
CA VAL A 50 31.12 6.98 -5.87
C VAL A 50 30.19 6.66 -7.03
N SER A 51 30.76 6.10 -8.10
CA SER A 51 30.00 5.63 -9.27
C SER A 51 29.37 4.29 -8.94
N ALA A 52 28.08 4.28 -8.60
CA ALA A 52 27.28 3.07 -8.67
C ALA A 52 26.97 2.79 -10.15
N GLN A 53 27.76 1.93 -10.79
CA GLN A 53 27.45 1.43 -12.12
C GLN A 53 26.21 0.53 -12.04
N ALA A 54 25.04 1.11 -12.32
CA ALA A 54 23.88 0.34 -12.79
C ALA A 54 24.27 -0.35 -14.11
N PRO A 55 23.87 -1.61 -14.35
CA PRO A 55 24.14 -2.26 -15.62
C PRO A 55 23.55 -1.41 -16.74
N ASN A 56 24.40 -1.03 -17.69
CA ASN A 56 24.07 -0.20 -18.84
C ASN A 56 23.16 -1.00 -19.80
N ARG A 57 21.87 -1.06 -19.46
CA ARG A 57 20.83 -1.56 -20.36
C ARG A 57 20.43 -0.36 -21.23
N PRO A 58 20.63 -0.40 -22.55
CA PRO A 58 20.15 0.69 -23.40
C PRO A 58 18.66 0.85 -23.16
N ALA A 59 18.25 2.04 -22.71
CA ALA A 59 16.85 2.40 -22.64
C ALA A 59 16.33 2.45 -24.08
N VAL A 60 15.70 1.38 -24.54
CA VAL A 60 14.94 1.40 -25.79
C VAL A 60 13.77 2.34 -25.52
N PRO A 61 13.66 3.50 -26.18
CA PRO A 61 12.49 4.35 -26.05
C PRO A 61 11.36 3.62 -26.78
N LEU A 62 10.66 2.74 -26.08
CA LEU A 62 9.42 2.19 -26.58
C LEU A 62 8.41 3.33 -26.48
N LYS A 63 8.18 4.01 -27.60
CA LYS A 63 7.03 4.87 -27.77
C LYS A 63 5.81 4.01 -27.41
N PRO A 64 5.01 4.38 -26.40
CA PRO A 64 3.85 3.58 -26.01
C PRO A 64 2.82 3.70 -27.13
N GLU A 65 2.94 2.81 -28.10
CA GLU A 65 1.97 2.62 -29.16
C GLU A 65 1.13 1.42 -28.76
N SER A 66 -0.17 1.66 -28.57
CA SER A 66 -1.12 0.55 -28.47
C SER A 66 -1.14 -0.12 -29.84
N PRO A 67 -0.77 -1.41 -29.96
CA PRO A 67 -0.93 -2.09 -31.23
C PRO A 67 -2.41 -1.95 -31.67
N PRO A 68 -2.67 -1.69 -32.96
CA PRO A 68 -4.04 -1.66 -33.45
C PRO A 68 -4.71 -2.98 -33.09
N ALA A 69 -6.00 -2.92 -32.70
CA ALA A 69 -6.79 -4.11 -32.47
C ALA A 69 -6.64 -5.04 -33.68
N LYS A 70 -6.25 -6.29 -33.48
CA LYS A 70 -5.93 -7.20 -34.60
C LYS A 70 -7.20 -7.66 -35.33
N ASN A 71 -8.36 -7.49 -34.71
CA ASN A 71 -9.68 -7.71 -35.30
C ASN A 71 -10.23 -6.48 -36.05
N THR A 72 -9.49 -5.92 -37.02
CA THR A 72 -9.95 -4.77 -37.83
C THR A 72 -10.98 -5.10 -38.91
N ASN A 73 -11.36 -6.37 -39.09
CA ASN A 73 -12.41 -6.72 -40.05
C ASN A 73 -13.76 -6.60 -39.34
N PRO A 74 -14.72 -5.80 -39.82
CA PRO A 74 -16.04 -5.72 -39.21
C PRO A 74 -16.63 -7.13 -39.25
N ALA A 75 -16.78 -7.75 -38.07
CA ALA A 75 -17.47 -9.02 -37.94
C ALA A 75 -18.83 -8.86 -38.62
N GLN A 76 -19.16 -9.75 -39.56
CA GLN A 76 -20.50 -9.72 -40.13
C GLN A 76 -21.49 -10.02 -39.00
N PRO A 77 -22.72 -9.47 -39.03
CA PRO A 77 -23.69 -9.67 -37.93
C PRO A 77 -23.98 -11.15 -37.60
N THR A 78 -23.68 -12.07 -38.53
CA THR A 78 -23.84 -13.51 -38.41
C THR A 78 -22.60 -14.26 -37.92
N ASP A 79 -21.44 -13.59 -37.85
CA ASP A 79 -20.20 -14.23 -37.41
C ASP A 79 -20.19 -14.36 -35.88
N PRO A 80 -19.75 -15.50 -35.33
CA PRO A 80 -19.57 -15.62 -33.88
C PRO A 80 -18.48 -14.66 -33.42
N ILE A 81 -18.77 -13.87 -32.38
CA ILE A 81 -17.80 -12.97 -31.75
C ILE A 81 -16.62 -13.81 -31.25
N LYS A 82 -15.48 -13.68 -31.91
CA LYS A 82 -14.20 -14.24 -31.46
C LYS A 82 -13.41 -13.13 -30.78
N LEU A 83 -13.34 -13.18 -29.46
CA LEU A 83 -12.48 -12.30 -28.69
C LEU A 83 -11.02 -12.68 -28.96
N GLU A 84 -10.15 -11.67 -29.06
CA GLU A 84 -8.72 -11.90 -29.07
C GLU A 84 -8.31 -12.59 -27.77
N GLU A 85 -7.25 -13.39 -27.83
CA GLU A 85 -6.69 -13.99 -26.64
C GLU A 85 -6.25 -12.87 -25.70
N TRP A 86 -7.00 -12.69 -24.60
CA TRP A 86 -6.80 -11.63 -23.63
C TRP A 86 -5.38 -11.65 -23.04
N LYS A 87 -4.79 -12.85 -22.95
CA LYS A 87 -3.45 -13.03 -22.40
C LYS A 87 -2.40 -12.81 -23.49
N GLY A 88 -1.50 -11.85 -23.25
CA GLY A 88 -0.32 -11.68 -24.10
C GLY A 88 0.61 -12.90 -24.05
N ALA A 89 1.41 -13.10 -25.10
CA ALA A 89 2.40 -14.20 -25.17
C ALA A 89 3.43 -14.19 -24.02
N THR A 90 3.62 -13.03 -23.39
CA THR A 90 4.51 -12.83 -22.23
C THR A 90 3.79 -12.97 -20.89
N GLU A 91 2.47 -13.11 -20.87
CA GLU A 91 1.73 -13.28 -19.63
C GLU A 91 2.00 -14.65 -19.02
N ARG A 92 2.25 -14.64 -17.71
CA ARG A 92 2.42 -15.88 -16.97
C ARG A 92 1.11 -16.68 -17.01
N LYS A 93 1.20 -17.93 -17.45
CA LYS A 93 0.10 -18.89 -17.30
C LYS A 93 -0.23 -19.00 -15.81
N SER A 94 -1.52 -18.92 -15.49
CA SER A 94 -2.00 -19.05 -14.12
C SER A 94 -1.58 -20.42 -13.58
N ALA A 95 -1.12 -20.46 -12.33
CA ALA A 95 -0.86 -21.72 -11.65
C ALA A 95 -2.15 -22.56 -11.60
N PRO A 96 -2.04 -23.91 -11.59
CA PRO A 96 -3.21 -24.77 -11.41
C PRO A 96 -3.96 -24.42 -10.13
N THR A 97 -5.27 -24.66 -10.12
CA THR A 97 -6.12 -24.33 -8.97
C THR A 97 -5.56 -25.05 -7.73
N PRO A 98 -5.23 -24.33 -6.66
CA PRO A 98 -4.66 -24.94 -5.47
C PRO A 98 -5.62 -25.97 -4.88
N THR A 99 -5.08 -27.04 -4.29
CA THR A 99 -5.85 -27.99 -3.48
C THR A 99 -6.41 -27.27 -2.24
N PRO A 100 -7.69 -27.50 -1.87
CA PRO A 100 -8.22 -27.01 -0.60
C PRO A 100 -7.40 -27.52 0.58
N GLN A 101 -6.98 -26.60 1.44
CA GLN A 101 -6.40 -26.93 2.73
C GLN A 101 -7.50 -27.23 3.74
N PRO A 102 -7.24 -28.12 4.73
CA PRO A 102 -8.06 -28.28 5.92
C PRO A 102 -8.31 -26.92 6.61
N PRO A 103 -9.50 -26.66 7.20
CA PRO A 103 -9.83 -25.37 7.80
C PRO A 103 -8.85 -24.87 8.87
N ASP A 104 -8.23 -25.75 9.64
CA ASP A 104 -7.20 -25.46 10.65
C ASP A 104 -5.90 -24.94 10.03
N GLN A 105 -5.60 -25.30 8.78
CA GLN A 105 -4.39 -24.89 8.06
C GLN A 105 -4.60 -23.65 7.17
N ARG A 106 -5.84 -23.15 7.03
CA ARG A 106 -6.15 -21.96 6.23
C ARG A 106 -5.73 -20.68 6.95
N VAL A 107 -5.27 -19.70 6.16
CA VAL A 107 -4.95 -18.35 6.62
C VAL A 107 -6.21 -17.66 7.13
N GLY A 108 -6.18 -17.21 8.38
CA GLY A 108 -7.31 -16.53 9.02
C GLY A 108 -7.31 -15.03 8.75
N TYR A 109 -8.47 -14.52 8.31
CA TYR A 109 -8.67 -13.10 7.98
C TYR A 109 -9.58 -12.41 9.01
N ALA A 110 -9.21 -11.19 9.38
CA ALA A 110 -10.10 -10.20 9.96
C ALA A 110 -10.55 -9.23 8.88
N VAL A 111 -11.85 -9.08 8.66
CA VAL A 111 -12.39 -8.13 7.67
C VAL A 111 -12.81 -6.85 8.38
N VAL A 112 -12.32 -5.71 7.88
CA VAL A 112 -12.53 -4.38 8.48
C VAL A 112 -13.43 -3.55 7.59
N GLY A 113 -14.62 -3.25 8.09
CA GLY A 113 -15.66 -2.54 7.34
C GLY A 113 -16.68 -3.50 6.74
N LEU A 114 -17.93 -3.41 7.21
CA LEU A 114 -19.07 -4.21 6.72
C LEU A 114 -19.95 -3.35 5.80
N GLY A 115 -19.36 -2.88 4.70
CA GLY A 115 -20.04 -2.16 3.61
C GLY A 115 -20.44 -3.08 2.45
N HIS A 116 -20.94 -2.51 1.35
CA HIS A 116 -21.47 -3.28 0.22
C HIS A 116 -20.47 -4.29 -0.36
N LEU A 117 -19.24 -3.86 -0.69
CA LEU A 117 -18.21 -4.76 -1.22
C LEU A 117 -17.95 -5.95 -0.29
N THR A 118 -17.91 -5.70 1.01
CA THR A 118 -17.70 -6.76 2.00
C THR A 118 -18.85 -7.75 1.99
N LEU A 119 -20.09 -7.26 2.08
CA LEU A 119 -21.27 -8.11 2.24
C LEU A 119 -21.63 -8.87 0.97
N ASP A 120 -21.53 -8.21 -0.19
CA ASP A 120 -22.05 -8.72 -1.46
C ASP A 120 -21.01 -9.59 -2.19
N GLU A 121 -19.71 -9.29 -2.03
CA GLU A 121 -18.64 -9.96 -2.79
C GLU A 121 -17.70 -10.76 -1.88
N LEU A 122 -17.10 -10.08 -0.90
CA LEU A 122 -15.99 -10.65 -0.14
C LEU A 122 -16.42 -11.81 0.76
N LEU A 123 -17.46 -11.62 1.57
CA LEU A 123 -17.93 -12.64 2.50
C LEU A 123 -18.45 -13.89 1.77
N PRO A 124 -19.27 -13.80 0.70
CA PRO A 124 -19.63 -14.96 -0.11
C PRO A 124 -18.42 -15.69 -0.69
N ALA A 125 -17.38 -14.96 -1.14
CA ALA A 125 -16.18 -15.54 -1.72
C ALA A 125 -15.34 -16.37 -0.73
N PHE A 126 -15.41 -16.09 0.58
CA PHE A 126 -14.69 -16.88 1.59
C PHE A 126 -15.13 -18.36 1.62
N SER A 127 -16.37 -18.66 1.27
CA SER A 127 -16.86 -20.06 1.19
C SER A 127 -16.15 -20.89 0.10
N GLN A 128 -15.68 -20.21 -0.94
CA GLN A 128 -14.99 -20.81 -2.09
C GLN A 128 -13.47 -20.82 -1.89
N CYS A 129 -12.97 -20.10 -0.88
CA CYS A 129 -11.56 -19.97 -0.62
C CYS A 129 -10.96 -21.29 -0.11
N LYS A 130 -9.91 -21.74 -0.81
CA LYS A 130 -9.24 -23.01 -0.54
C LYS A 130 -8.13 -22.91 0.52
N LYS A 131 -7.60 -21.72 0.74
CA LYS A 131 -6.45 -21.44 1.63
C LYS A 131 -6.71 -20.31 2.63
N SER A 132 -7.90 -19.74 2.61
CA SER A 132 -8.30 -18.61 3.47
C SER A 132 -9.59 -18.94 4.19
N LYS A 133 -9.75 -18.40 5.39
CA LYS A 133 -11.00 -18.46 6.17
C LYS A 133 -11.27 -17.13 6.85
N LEU A 134 -12.54 -16.83 7.03
CA LEU A 134 -13.00 -15.70 7.84
C LEU A 134 -12.87 -16.07 9.32
N VAL A 135 -12.24 -15.21 10.12
CA VAL A 135 -12.01 -15.43 11.55
C VAL A 135 -12.63 -14.33 12.39
N ALA A 136 -12.56 -13.09 11.94
CA ALA A 136 -12.98 -11.93 12.71
C ALA A 136 -13.63 -10.85 11.83
N LEU A 137 -14.46 -10.04 12.46
CA LEU A 137 -15.13 -8.89 11.84
C LEU A 137 -14.81 -7.63 12.65
N VAL A 138 -14.55 -6.52 11.97
CA VAL A 138 -14.40 -5.19 12.59
C VAL A 138 -15.44 -4.26 12.00
N SER A 139 -16.30 -3.69 12.84
CA SER A 139 -17.42 -2.84 12.42
C SER A 139 -17.69 -1.74 13.44
N GLY A 140 -18.12 -0.57 12.97
CA GLY A 140 -18.68 0.48 13.83
C GLY A 140 -20.13 0.21 14.27
N ASP A 141 -20.79 -0.77 13.67
CA ASP A 141 -22.16 -1.19 13.97
C ASP A 141 -22.14 -2.63 14.52
N ARG A 142 -22.38 -2.74 15.83
CA ARG A 142 -22.34 -3.99 16.59
C ARG A 142 -23.46 -4.93 16.18
N ASP A 143 -24.67 -4.43 15.96
CA ASP A 143 -25.85 -5.23 15.63
C ASP A 143 -25.73 -5.82 14.23
N LYS A 144 -25.25 -5.02 13.27
CA LYS A 144 -24.92 -5.52 11.94
C LYS A 144 -23.81 -6.58 12.01
N ALA A 145 -22.76 -6.35 12.78
CA ALA A 145 -21.68 -7.32 12.93
C ALA A 145 -22.15 -8.64 13.54
N LEU A 146 -23.04 -8.62 14.53
CA LEU A 146 -23.64 -9.82 15.13
C LEU A 146 -24.44 -10.63 14.11
N LYS A 147 -25.28 -9.97 13.30
CA LYS A 147 -26.06 -10.63 12.24
C LYS A 147 -25.16 -11.31 11.23
N VAL A 148 -24.13 -10.61 10.75
CA VAL A 148 -23.15 -11.14 9.81
C VAL A 148 -22.35 -12.29 10.44
N ALA A 149 -21.90 -12.13 11.68
CA ALA A 149 -21.15 -13.17 12.38
C ALA A 149 -21.95 -14.47 12.49
N LYS A 150 -23.24 -14.38 12.84
CA LYS A 150 -24.15 -15.53 12.88
C LYS A 150 -24.29 -16.20 11.51
N GLN A 151 -24.41 -15.43 10.43
CA GLN A 151 -24.57 -15.95 9.07
C GLN A 151 -23.32 -16.68 8.57
N TYR A 152 -22.13 -16.18 8.92
CA TYR A 152 -20.85 -16.71 8.42
C TYR A 152 -20.09 -17.57 9.45
N GLY A 153 -20.69 -17.88 10.60
CA GLY A 153 -20.10 -18.74 11.61
C GLY A 153 -18.90 -18.13 12.35
N VAL A 154 -18.86 -16.79 12.46
CA VAL A 154 -17.82 -16.09 13.24
C VAL A 154 -18.26 -16.02 14.70
N SER A 155 -17.36 -16.40 15.61
CA SER A 155 -17.62 -16.31 17.05
C SER A 155 -17.79 -14.85 17.49
N GLU A 156 -18.75 -14.57 18.37
CA GLU A 156 -18.98 -13.21 18.88
C GLU A 156 -17.76 -12.60 19.56
N LYS A 157 -16.87 -13.43 20.15
CA LYS A 157 -15.59 -12.99 20.73
C LYS A 157 -14.63 -12.39 19.70
N ASN A 158 -14.81 -12.73 18.42
CA ASN A 158 -14.01 -12.26 17.30
C ASN A 158 -14.68 -11.08 16.57
N ILE A 159 -15.60 -10.38 17.24
CA ILE A 159 -16.18 -9.12 16.75
C ILE A 159 -15.48 -7.96 17.46
N TYR A 160 -14.91 -7.08 16.66
CA TYR A 160 -14.16 -5.90 17.09
C TYR A 160 -14.85 -4.63 16.58
N ASN A 161 -14.48 -3.50 17.16
CA ASN A 161 -14.82 -2.17 16.70
C ASN A 161 -13.53 -1.38 16.37
N TYR A 162 -13.69 -0.16 15.87
CA TYR A 162 -12.55 0.65 15.47
C TYR A 162 -11.67 1.11 16.64
N GLN A 163 -12.23 1.18 17.86
CA GLN A 163 -11.51 1.57 19.06
C GLN A 163 -10.63 0.43 19.59
N ASN A 164 -11.14 -0.81 19.63
CA ASN A 164 -10.40 -1.97 20.12
C ASN A 164 -9.68 -2.76 19.01
N TYR A 165 -9.69 -2.29 17.77
CA TYR A 165 -9.04 -2.92 16.62
C TYR A 165 -7.61 -3.39 16.90
N ASP A 166 -6.82 -2.63 17.66
CA ASP A 166 -5.42 -2.98 17.94
C ASP A 166 -5.26 -4.25 18.80
N THR A 167 -6.32 -4.68 19.50
CA THR A 167 -6.36 -5.94 20.27
C THR A 167 -6.40 -7.19 19.36
N LEU A 168 -6.56 -7.02 18.04
CA LEU A 168 -6.37 -8.11 17.07
C LEU A 168 -4.98 -8.75 17.18
N ARG A 169 -3.97 -8.03 17.68
CA ARG A 169 -2.64 -8.58 18.00
C ARG A 169 -2.73 -9.84 18.86
N ASP A 170 -3.66 -9.86 19.81
CA ASP A 170 -3.79 -10.89 20.82
C ASP A 170 -4.60 -12.10 20.32
N ASN A 171 -5.17 -12.03 19.11
CA ASN A 171 -5.87 -13.13 18.46
C ASN A 171 -4.93 -13.89 17.51
N PRO A 172 -4.44 -15.09 17.86
CA PRO A 172 -3.53 -15.87 17.01
C PRO A 172 -4.23 -16.48 15.80
N GLU A 173 -5.56 -16.60 15.79
CA GLU A 173 -6.31 -17.12 14.64
C GLU A 173 -6.32 -16.13 13.47
N VAL A 174 -6.18 -14.82 13.76
CA VAL A 174 -6.09 -13.76 12.76
C VAL A 174 -4.63 -13.57 12.32
N GLN A 175 -4.37 -13.84 11.05
CA GLN A 175 -3.06 -13.70 10.41
C GLN A 175 -3.00 -12.50 9.47
N VAL A 176 -4.12 -12.20 8.79
CA VAL A 176 -4.25 -11.12 7.83
C VAL A 176 -5.42 -10.22 8.22
N ILE A 177 -5.26 -8.91 8.01
CA ILE A 177 -6.35 -7.95 8.09
C ILE A 177 -6.68 -7.46 6.69
N TYR A 178 -7.95 -7.57 6.30
CA TYR A 178 -8.47 -7.04 5.04
C TYR A 178 -9.21 -5.72 5.31
N ILE A 179 -8.64 -4.60 4.86
CA ILE A 179 -9.17 -3.26 5.02
C ILE A 179 -10.11 -2.93 3.85
N VAL A 180 -11.40 -2.79 4.15
CA VAL A 180 -12.48 -2.45 3.22
C VAL A 180 -13.24 -1.22 3.75
N LEU A 181 -12.51 -0.11 3.86
CA LEU A 181 -12.99 1.13 4.45
C LEU A 181 -13.09 2.23 3.38
N PRO A 182 -13.63 3.42 3.70
CA PRO A 182 -13.43 4.60 2.87
C PRO A 182 -11.93 4.92 2.71
N ASN A 183 -11.54 5.40 1.53
CA ASN A 183 -10.14 5.60 1.13
C ASN A 183 -9.30 6.38 2.17
N GLY A 184 -9.88 7.40 2.81
CA GLY A 184 -9.19 8.21 3.83
C GLY A 184 -8.85 7.49 5.13
N LEU A 185 -9.35 6.27 5.33
CA LEU A 185 -9.04 5.44 6.50
C LEU A 185 -8.04 4.32 6.20
N HIS A 186 -7.66 4.12 4.94
CA HIS A 186 -6.77 3.01 4.55
C HIS A 186 -5.41 3.09 5.26
N GLU A 187 -4.80 4.28 5.30
CA GLU A 187 -3.50 4.48 5.94
C GLU A 187 -3.54 4.13 7.42
N GLU A 188 -4.48 4.73 8.18
CA GLU A 188 -4.56 4.57 9.63
C GLU A 188 -4.68 3.09 10.02
N PHE A 189 -5.64 2.38 9.42
CA PHE A 189 -5.90 0.98 9.77
C PHE A 189 -4.81 0.03 9.25
N THR A 190 -4.12 0.38 8.16
CA THR A 190 -2.95 -0.36 7.70
C THR A 190 -1.80 -0.25 8.68
N VAL A 191 -1.47 0.98 9.10
CA VAL A 191 -0.38 1.24 10.05
C VAL A 191 -0.67 0.58 11.40
N ARG A 192 -1.91 0.70 11.90
CA ARG A 192 -2.35 0.05 13.14
C ARG A 192 -2.31 -1.48 13.03
N GLY A 193 -2.78 -2.04 11.92
CA GLY A 193 -2.77 -3.49 11.69
C GLY A 193 -1.35 -4.07 11.58
N ALA A 194 -0.44 -3.33 10.92
CA ALA A 194 0.98 -3.70 10.86
C ALA A 194 1.62 -3.66 12.25
N LYS A 195 1.33 -2.64 13.08
CA LYS A 195 1.77 -2.56 14.49
C LYS A 195 1.18 -3.67 15.36
N ALA A 196 -0.02 -4.17 15.03
CA ALA A 196 -0.60 -5.36 15.64
C ALA A 196 0.08 -6.67 15.18
N GLY A 197 1.11 -6.59 14.32
CA GLY A 197 1.88 -7.73 13.86
C GLY A 197 1.13 -8.60 12.87
N LYS A 198 0.17 -8.04 12.12
CA LYS A 198 -0.63 -8.78 11.11
C LYS A 198 -0.22 -8.40 9.69
N HIS A 199 -0.42 -9.33 8.76
CA HIS A 199 -0.35 -9.02 7.33
C HIS A 199 -1.52 -8.13 6.93
N ILE A 200 -1.33 -7.31 5.89
CA ILE A 200 -2.35 -6.37 5.44
C ILE A 200 -2.72 -6.66 3.99
N LEU A 201 -4.02 -6.73 3.74
CA LEU A 201 -4.63 -6.65 2.43
C LEU A 201 -5.50 -5.38 2.41
N CYS A 202 -5.15 -4.40 1.61
CA CYS A 202 -5.84 -3.12 1.55
C CYS A 202 -6.63 -3.00 0.24
N GLU A 203 -7.89 -2.58 0.32
CA GLU A 203 -8.65 -2.29 -0.90
C GLU A 203 -8.04 -1.14 -1.71
N LYS A 204 -8.37 -1.15 -3.00
CA LYS A 204 -8.04 -0.05 -3.92
C LYS A 204 -9.06 1.09 -3.80
N PRO A 205 -8.64 2.35 -4.06
CA PRO A 205 -7.26 2.80 -4.21
C PRO A 205 -6.49 2.69 -2.89
N MET A 206 -5.18 2.41 -2.96
CA MET A 206 -4.35 2.14 -1.79
C MET A 206 -4.42 3.25 -0.72
N ALA A 207 -4.33 4.51 -1.14
CA ALA A 207 -4.41 5.69 -0.27
C ALA A 207 -4.83 6.93 -1.08
N ASN A 208 -5.03 8.07 -0.41
CA ASN A 208 -5.38 9.34 -1.08
C ASN A 208 -4.15 10.12 -1.56
N SER A 209 -2.94 9.75 -1.14
CA SER A 209 -1.70 10.33 -1.65
C SER A 209 -0.56 9.32 -1.66
N SER A 210 0.47 9.60 -2.46
CA SER A 210 1.70 8.81 -2.48
C SER A 210 2.44 8.84 -1.14
N ALA A 211 2.35 9.94 -0.39
CA ALA A 211 2.95 10.03 0.94
C ALA A 211 2.27 9.12 1.96
N GLU A 212 0.94 9.02 1.93
CA GLU A 212 0.18 8.06 2.75
C GLU A 212 0.52 6.61 2.36
N ALA A 213 0.54 6.31 1.05
CA ALA A 213 0.92 4.99 0.56
C ALA A 213 2.34 4.59 1.00
N GLN A 214 3.29 5.54 0.99
CA GLN A 214 4.64 5.29 1.47
C GLN A 214 4.66 4.94 2.97
N ARG A 215 3.90 5.65 3.80
CA ARG A 215 3.79 5.34 5.24
C ARG A 215 3.18 3.97 5.51
N MET A 216 2.22 3.53 4.71
CA MET A 216 1.68 2.18 4.76
C MET A 216 2.75 1.12 4.47
N ILE A 217 3.54 1.33 3.40
CA ILE A 217 4.65 0.46 3.01
C ILE A 217 5.69 0.37 4.13
N ASP A 218 6.10 1.52 4.67
CA ASP A 218 7.12 1.59 5.71
C ASP A 218 6.66 0.90 7.00
N ALA A 219 5.41 1.12 7.42
CA ALA A 219 4.85 0.45 8.59
C ALA A 219 4.85 -1.08 8.44
N CYS A 220 4.44 -1.60 7.28
CA CYS A 220 4.45 -3.03 7.01
C CYS A 220 5.87 -3.61 6.95
N LYS A 221 6.83 -2.88 6.34
CA LYS A 221 8.24 -3.26 6.32
C LYS A 221 8.84 -3.31 7.72
N THR A 222 8.62 -2.28 8.54
CA THR A 222 9.09 -2.22 9.93
C THR A 222 8.53 -3.38 10.76
N ALA A 223 7.26 -3.74 10.55
CA ALA A 223 6.63 -4.88 11.22
C ALA A 223 7.05 -6.25 10.65
N ASN A 224 7.85 -6.28 9.58
CA ASN A 224 8.14 -7.47 8.78
C ASN A 224 6.86 -8.22 8.38
N ARG A 225 5.91 -7.47 7.80
CA ARG A 225 4.63 -7.98 7.30
C ARG A 225 4.43 -7.59 5.84
N LYS A 226 3.82 -8.50 5.10
CA LYS A 226 3.35 -8.25 3.73
C LYS A 226 2.21 -7.23 3.73
N LEU A 227 2.28 -6.34 2.74
CA LEU A 227 1.21 -5.44 2.32
C LEU A 227 0.82 -5.85 0.90
N MET A 228 -0.47 -6.09 0.70
CA MET A 228 -1.08 -6.38 -0.60
C MET A 228 -2.17 -5.35 -0.89
#